data_AF-A0A966VE83-F1
#
_entry.id   AF-A0A966VE83-F1
#
_cell.length_a   1.000
_cell.length_b   1.000
_cell.length_c   1.000
_cell.angle_alpha   90.00
_cell.angle_beta   90.00
_cell.angle_gamma   90.00
#
_symmetry.space_group_name_H-M   'P 1'
#
loop_
_entity.id
_entity.type
_entity.pdbx_description
1 polymer ?
#
loop_
_entity_poly.entity_id
_entity_poly.type
_entity_poly.pdbx_seq_one_letter_code
_entity_poly.pdbx_strand_id
1 'polypeptide(L)'
;MSLKKQETADVRFSGNPGSAVGIALQGPQASAILSKILQGASLPPRNHIAKFTLFGANVLIATTGYTGENGYEIFSDIPTGLKIWAALLEAGKPLGLLPCGLGSRDSLRLEAGLPLNGQDLSPEISPIEAGLGMFVDLNRPRVFPGRPVLEKQKKSGSPRVCIGLIG
;
A
#
# COMPACT_ATOMS: atom_id res chain seq x y z
N MET A 1 16.81 11.58 -0.18
CA MET A 1 16.88 12.68 -1.18
C MET A 1 15.47 13.25 -1.36
N SER A 2 15.27 14.57 -1.26
CA SER A 2 13.92 15.16 -1.40
C SER A 2 13.46 15.12 -2.86
N LEU A 3 12.21 14.68 -3.10
CA LEU A 3 11.59 14.65 -4.44
C LEU A 3 11.57 16.04 -5.10
N LYS A 4 11.53 17.13 -4.31
CA LYS A 4 11.60 18.49 -4.84
C LYS A 4 12.86 18.79 -5.63
N LYS A 5 13.97 18.06 -5.38
CA LYS A 5 15.20 18.19 -6.17
C LYS A 5 15.07 17.60 -7.59
N GLN A 6 13.97 16.91 -7.88
CA GLN A 6 13.67 16.29 -9.18
C GLN A 6 12.61 17.09 -9.97
N GLU A 7 12.18 18.26 -9.48
CA GLU A 7 11.29 19.13 -10.24
C GLU A 7 11.95 19.65 -11.51
N THR A 8 11.16 19.81 -12.56
CA THR A 8 11.59 20.40 -13.83
C THR A 8 10.77 21.65 -14.12
N ALA A 9 10.86 22.22 -15.33
CA ALA A 9 9.94 23.28 -15.75
C ALA A 9 8.48 22.78 -15.77
N ASP A 10 8.27 21.52 -16.20
CA ASP A 10 6.95 20.92 -16.44
C ASP A 10 6.44 20.03 -15.30
N VAL A 11 7.31 19.70 -14.33
CA VAL A 11 6.99 18.78 -13.23
C VAL A 11 7.16 19.47 -11.89
N ARG A 12 6.10 19.45 -11.09
CA ARG A 12 6.06 19.99 -9.72
C ARG A 12 5.58 18.92 -8.75
N PHE A 13 6.16 18.89 -7.54
CA PHE A 13 5.70 18.03 -6.45
C PHE A 13 5.00 18.87 -5.38
N SER A 14 3.68 18.74 -5.31
CA SER A 14 2.85 19.37 -4.29
C SER A 14 2.15 18.31 -3.42
N GLY A 15 1.90 18.64 -2.16
CA GLY A 15 1.09 17.84 -1.26
C GLY A 15 0.78 18.64 0.00
N ASN A 16 -0.34 18.33 0.65
CA ASN A 16 -0.70 18.90 1.93
C ASN A 16 -0.75 17.77 2.98
N PRO A 17 0.38 17.45 3.63
CA PRO A 17 0.42 16.42 4.67
C PRO A 17 -0.61 16.74 5.75
N GLY A 18 -1.49 15.78 6.04
CA GLY A 18 -2.56 15.93 7.03
C GLY A 18 -3.90 16.43 6.49
N SER A 19 -4.05 16.72 5.19
CA SER A 19 -5.36 17.07 4.61
C SER A 19 -6.21 15.88 4.17
N ALA A 20 -5.64 14.66 4.23
CA ALA A 20 -6.28 13.44 3.78
C ALA A 20 -6.13 12.34 4.83
N VAL A 21 -7.03 11.37 4.78
CA VAL A 21 -7.02 10.17 5.63
C VAL A 21 -7.07 8.92 4.76
N GLY A 22 -6.37 7.89 5.20
CA GLY A 22 -6.38 6.55 4.61
C GLY A 22 -6.98 5.56 5.59
N ILE A 23 -7.94 4.75 5.15
CA ILE A 23 -8.54 3.65 5.90
C ILE A 23 -8.27 2.35 5.14
N ALA A 24 -7.68 1.37 5.80
CA ALA A 24 -7.47 0.04 5.24
C ALA A 24 -8.56 -0.91 5.76
N LEU A 25 -9.37 -1.46 4.85
CA LEU A 25 -10.35 -2.51 5.13
C LEU A 25 -9.79 -3.83 4.61
N GLN A 26 -9.34 -4.69 5.51
CA GLN A 26 -8.59 -5.91 5.18
C GLN A 26 -9.26 -7.15 5.77
N GLY A 27 -9.21 -8.26 5.04
CA GLY A 27 -9.76 -9.55 5.45
C GLY A 27 -10.79 -10.12 4.46
N PRO A 28 -11.18 -11.40 4.63
CA PRO A 28 -12.01 -12.12 3.66
C PRO A 28 -13.39 -11.51 3.44
N GLN A 29 -13.91 -10.77 4.42
CA GLN A 29 -15.22 -10.10 4.35
C GLN A 29 -15.16 -8.66 3.82
N ALA A 30 -13.96 -8.14 3.49
CA ALA A 30 -13.77 -6.73 3.10
C ALA A 30 -14.65 -6.32 1.91
N SER A 31 -14.73 -7.17 0.87
CA SER A 31 -15.54 -6.88 -0.32
C SER A 31 -17.04 -6.81 0.02
N ALA A 32 -17.53 -7.75 0.84
CA ALA A 32 -18.93 -7.77 1.27
C ALA A 32 -19.29 -6.54 2.11
N ILE A 33 -18.40 -6.10 3.00
CA ILE A 33 -18.59 -4.90 3.83
C ILE A 33 -18.59 -3.64 2.96
N LEU A 34 -17.58 -3.48 2.12
CA LEU A 34 -17.42 -2.28 1.28
C LEU A 34 -18.58 -2.13 0.27
N SER A 35 -19.07 -3.24 -0.27
CA SER A 35 -20.20 -3.24 -1.20
C SER A 35 -21.48 -2.66 -0.58
N LYS A 36 -21.69 -2.81 0.74
CA LYS A 36 -22.86 -2.24 1.45
C LYS A 36 -22.84 -0.71 1.45
N ILE A 37 -21.66 -0.09 1.49
CA ILE A 37 -21.55 1.38 1.49
C ILE A 37 -21.46 1.97 0.08
N LEU A 38 -21.05 1.17 -0.91
CA LEU A 38 -20.91 1.57 -2.31
C LEU A 38 -22.21 1.42 -3.14
N GLN A 39 -23.29 0.93 -2.55
CA GLN A 39 -24.62 0.82 -3.19
C GLN A 39 -24.59 0.12 -4.57
N GLY A 40 -23.76 -0.91 -4.71
CA GLY A 40 -23.68 -1.71 -5.94
C GLY A 40 -22.69 -1.22 -7.00
N ALA A 41 -21.89 -0.19 -6.72
CA ALA A 41 -20.78 0.17 -7.60
C ALA A 41 -19.74 -0.95 -7.67
N SER A 42 -19.22 -1.22 -8.88
CA SER A 42 -18.18 -2.23 -9.09
C SER A 42 -16.86 -1.79 -8.47
N LEU A 43 -16.22 -2.71 -7.73
CA LEU A 43 -14.93 -2.47 -7.09
C LEU A 43 -13.79 -2.61 -8.11
N PRO A 44 -12.69 -1.83 -7.95
CA PRO A 44 -11.57 -1.93 -8.86
C PRO A 44 -10.93 -3.32 -8.76
N PRO A 45 -10.39 -3.86 -9.87
CA PRO A 45 -9.66 -5.12 -9.84
C PRO A 45 -8.38 -4.99 -9.00
N ARG A 46 -7.78 -6.13 -8.62
CA ARG A 46 -6.55 -6.18 -7.83
C ARG A 46 -5.45 -5.28 -8.43
N ASN A 47 -4.73 -4.55 -7.57
CA ASN A 47 -3.67 -3.60 -7.95
C ASN A 47 -4.15 -2.42 -8.82
N HIS A 48 -5.45 -2.10 -8.80
CA HIS A 48 -6.00 -0.91 -9.44
C HIS A 48 -6.60 0.05 -8.41
N ILE A 49 -6.73 1.31 -8.83
CA ILE A 49 -7.37 2.38 -8.08
C ILE A 49 -8.47 3.00 -8.93
N ALA A 50 -9.60 3.30 -8.30
CA ALA A 50 -10.72 3.98 -8.95
C ALA A 50 -11.29 5.07 -8.05
N LYS A 51 -11.93 6.06 -8.69
CA LYS A 51 -12.57 7.19 -8.03
C LYS A 51 -14.05 6.89 -7.81
N PHE A 52 -14.52 7.17 -6.60
CA PHE A 52 -15.89 7.01 -6.16
C PHE A 52 -16.42 8.31 -5.57
N THR A 53 -17.74 8.40 -5.45
CA THR A 53 -18.40 9.46 -4.68
C THR A 53 -19.09 8.83 -3.48
N LEU A 54 -18.64 9.20 -2.28
CA LEU A 54 -19.25 8.79 -1.02
C LEU A 54 -19.56 10.02 -0.18
N PHE A 55 -20.76 10.07 0.40
CA PHE A 55 -21.20 11.19 1.22
C PHE A 55 -21.05 12.57 0.55
N GLY A 56 -21.20 12.63 -0.78
CA GLY A 56 -21.07 13.84 -1.58
C GLY A 56 -19.64 14.27 -1.90
N ALA A 57 -18.62 13.50 -1.51
CA ALA A 57 -17.21 13.83 -1.73
C ALA A 57 -16.50 12.75 -2.56
N ASN A 58 -15.39 13.18 -3.19
CA ASN A 58 -14.54 12.30 -3.99
C ASN A 58 -13.68 11.43 -3.09
N VAL A 59 -13.66 10.13 -3.37
CA VAL A 59 -12.89 9.13 -2.64
C VAL A 59 -12.11 8.29 -3.64
N LEU A 60 -10.88 7.93 -3.30
CA LEU A 60 -10.11 6.94 -4.05
C LEU A 60 -10.16 5.61 -3.31
N ILE A 61 -10.46 4.54 -4.03
CA ILE A 61 -10.43 3.18 -3.49
C ILE A 61 -9.43 2.38 -4.32
N ALA A 62 -8.43 1.81 -3.66
CA ALA A 62 -7.45 0.91 -4.25
C ALA A 62 -7.66 -0.50 -3.73
N THR A 63 -7.58 -1.50 -4.61
CA THR A 63 -7.64 -2.92 -4.24
C THR A 63 -6.24 -3.42 -3.93
N THR A 64 -5.72 -2.94 -2.81
CA THR A 64 -4.36 -3.13 -2.27
C THR A 64 -4.44 -3.32 -0.75
N GLY A 65 -3.33 -3.72 -0.14
CA GLY A 65 -3.27 -3.96 1.30
C GLY A 65 -1.88 -4.31 1.80
N TYR A 66 -1.74 -4.31 3.12
CA TYR A 66 -0.48 -4.56 3.82
C TYR A 66 -0.60 -5.65 4.89
N THR A 67 -1.46 -6.64 4.63
CA THR A 67 -1.79 -7.72 5.59
C THR A 67 -1.70 -9.12 5.00
N GLY A 68 -1.39 -9.26 3.70
CA GLY A 68 -1.46 -10.55 2.98
C GLY A 68 -2.88 -10.98 2.58
N GLU A 69 -3.90 -10.35 3.15
CA GLU A 69 -5.31 -10.62 2.88
C GLU A 69 -5.87 -9.83 1.69
N ASN A 70 -7.04 -10.24 1.21
CA ASN A 70 -7.84 -9.40 0.33
C ASN A 70 -8.30 -8.14 1.09
N GLY A 71 -8.36 -7.01 0.39
CA GLY A 71 -8.78 -5.77 1.02
C GLY A 71 -8.69 -4.56 0.11
N TYR A 72 -8.98 -3.42 0.72
CA TYR A 72 -9.05 -2.12 0.06
C TYR A 72 -8.39 -1.04 0.92
N GLU A 73 -7.78 -0.07 0.25
CA GLU A 73 -7.30 1.18 0.84
C GLU A 73 -8.17 2.33 0.33
N ILE A 74 -8.77 3.06 1.25
CA ILE A 74 -9.76 4.10 0.99
C ILE A 74 -9.17 5.44 1.40
N PHE A 75 -9.05 6.37 0.46
CA PHE A 75 -8.47 7.69 0.66
C PHE A 75 -9.49 8.79 0.41
N SER A 76 -9.65 9.70 1.37
CA SER A 76 -10.60 10.82 1.29
C SER A 76 -10.09 12.05 2.06
N ASP A 77 -10.85 13.14 2.00
CA ASP A 77 -10.73 14.21 2.99
C ASP A 77 -11.11 13.73 4.41
N ILE A 78 -10.72 14.50 5.44
CA ILE A 78 -10.95 14.15 6.85
C ILE A 78 -12.45 14.00 7.18
N PRO A 79 -13.34 14.98 6.90
CA PRO A 79 -14.75 14.86 7.24
C PRO A 79 -15.43 13.63 6.62
N THR A 80 -15.08 13.30 5.38
CA THR A 80 -15.61 12.14 4.67
C THR A 80 -15.04 10.84 5.24
N GLY A 81 -13.77 10.82 5.62
CA GLY A 81 -13.14 9.64 6.20
C GLY A 81 -13.75 9.23 7.54
N LEU A 82 -14.13 10.21 8.39
CA LEU A 82 -14.85 9.93 9.63
C LEU A 82 -16.20 9.25 9.37
N LYS A 83 -16.93 9.69 8.33
CA LYS A 83 -18.21 9.07 7.92
C LYS A 83 -17.99 7.66 7.37
N ILE A 84 -16.97 7.47 6.53
CA ILE A 84 -16.59 6.16 5.99
C ILE A 84 -16.24 5.20 7.13
N TRP A 85 -15.41 5.62 8.08
CA TRP A 85 -15.02 4.81 9.24
C TRP A 85 -16.25 4.30 10.02
N ALA A 86 -17.16 5.21 10.38
CA ALA A 86 -18.38 4.86 11.09
C ALA A 86 -19.27 3.91 10.27
N ALA A 87 -19.45 4.19 8.98
CA ALA A 87 -20.28 3.37 8.09
C ALA A 87 -19.71 1.96 7.88
N LEU A 88 -18.38 1.82 7.77
CA LEU A 88 -17.72 0.52 7.67
C LEU A 88 -17.90 -0.31 8.93
N LEU A 89 -17.69 0.28 10.11
CA LEU A 89 -17.88 -0.41 11.39
C LEU A 89 -19.32 -0.89 11.56
N GLU A 90 -20.30 -0.05 11.23
CA GLU A 90 -21.72 -0.43 11.30
C GLU A 90 -22.04 -1.57 10.31
N ALA A 91 -21.64 -1.42 9.04
CA ALA A 91 -21.89 -2.40 7.99
C ALA A 91 -21.17 -3.75 8.24
N GLY A 92 -20.01 -3.69 8.90
CA GLY A 92 -19.13 -4.81 9.18
C GLY A 92 -19.35 -5.50 10.53
N LYS A 93 -20.04 -4.87 11.48
CA LYS A 93 -20.41 -5.46 12.78
C LYS A 93 -21.01 -6.88 12.68
N PRO A 94 -22.00 -7.16 11.81
CA PRO A 94 -22.54 -8.53 11.68
C PRO A 94 -21.57 -9.52 11.01
N LEU A 95 -20.48 -9.04 10.42
CA LEU A 95 -19.44 -9.82 9.76
C LEU A 95 -18.15 -9.90 10.60
N GLY A 96 -18.19 -9.43 11.85
CA GLY A 96 -17.06 -9.48 12.78
C GLY A 96 -15.96 -8.46 12.52
N LEU A 97 -16.25 -7.34 11.82
CA LEU A 97 -15.28 -6.28 11.63
C LEU A 97 -14.87 -5.65 12.96
N LEU A 98 -13.57 -5.50 13.18
CA LEU A 98 -12.99 -4.87 14.36
C LEU A 98 -11.98 -3.78 13.95
N PRO A 99 -11.83 -2.71 14.74
CA PRO A 99 -10.71 -1.80 14.59
C PRO A 99 -9.41 -2.50 14.97
N CYS A 100 -8.37 -2.35 14.14
CA CYS A 100 -7.07 -2.97 14.33
C CYS A 100 -5.97 -1.92 14.54
N GLY A 101 -5.08 -2.17 15.50
CA GLY A 101 -3.95 -1.30 15.83
C GLY A 101 -2.67 -1.64 15.07
N LEU A 102 -1.58 -0.95 15.43
CA LEU A 102 -0.28 -1.13 14.78
C LEU A 102 0.34 -2.52 15.03
N GLY A 103 0.14 -3.10 16.22
CA GLY A 103 0.70 -4.41 16.55
C GLY A 103 0.18 -5.53 15.68
N SER A 104 -1.14 -5.60 15.46
CA SER A 104 -1.73 -6.61 14.56
C SER A 104 -1.32 -6.38 13.11
N ARG A 105 -1.23 -5.12 12.66
CA ARG A 105 -0.70 -4.79 11.33
C ARG A 105 0.73 -5.28 11.14
N ASP A 106 1.59 -5.10 12.15
CA ASP A 106 3.00 -5.51 12.06
C ASP A 106 3.17 -7.03 12.10
N SER A 107 2.30 -7.74 12.82
CA SER A 107 2.25 -9.21 12.75
C SER A 107 1.84 -9.68 11.36
N LEU A 108 0.71 -9.20 10.84
CA LEU A 108 0.16 -9.67 9.56
C LEU A 108 1.09 -9.39 8.37
N ARG A 109 1.70 -8.20 8.33
CA ARG A 109 2.66 -7.88 7.26
C ARG A 109 3.88 -8.79 7.30
N LEU A 110 4.35 -9.15 8.50
CA LEU A 110 5.53 -9.99 8.69
C LEU A 110 5.23 -11.42 8.23
N GLU A 111 4.09 -11.96 8.65
CA GLU A 111 3.59 -13.27 8.20
C GLU A 111 3.42 -13.33 6.68
N ALA A 112 2.99 -12.22 6.06
CA ALA A 112 2.87 -12.08 4.61
C ALA A 112 4.20 -11.79 3.88
N GLY A 113 5.33 -11.64 4.59
CA GLY A 113 6.63 -11.31 4.02
C GLY A 113 6.72 -9.90 3.41
N LEU A 114 5.92 -8.96 3.89
CA LEU A 114 5.87 -7.58 3.40
C LEU A 114 6.91 -6.70 4.14
N PRO A 115 7.70 -5.90 3.39
CA PRO A 115 8.87 -5.22 3.94
C PRO A 115 8.53 -3.91 4.66
N LEU A 116 9.09 -3.71 5.86
CA LEU A 116 8.99 -2.46 6.61
C LEU A 116 10.26 -1.61 6.46
N ASN A 117 10.10 -0.37 6.02
CA ASN A 117 11.23 0.58 5.95
C ASN A 117 11.77 0.91 7.35
N GLY A 118 13.09 0.84 7.50
CA GLY A 118 13.81 0.92 8.77
C GLY A 118 14.18 -0.45 9.36
N GLN A 119 13.60 -1.54 8.87
CA GLN A 119 13.94 -2.91 9.27
C GLN A 119 14.39 -3.73 8.05
N ASP A 120 13.47 -3.99 7.12
CA ASP A 120 13.70 -4.83 5.94
C ASP A 120 14.23 -4.01 4.76
N LEU A 121 13.97 -2.70 4.77
CA LEU A 121 14.44 -1.75 3.77
C LEU A 121 15.16 -0.59 4.43
N SER A 122 16.31 -0.23 3.90
CA SER A 122 17.08 0.95 4.30
C SER A 122 17.99 1.39 3.15
N PRO A 123 18.63 2.57 3.23
CA PRO A 123 19.64 2.97 2.24
C PRO A 123 20.80 1.96 2.08
N GLU A 124 21.03 1.10 3.07
CA GLU A 124 22.08 0.08 3.12
C GLU A 124 21.59 -1.32 2.68
N ILE A 125 20.30 -1.48 2.37
CA ILE A 125 19.70 -2.75 1.91
C ILE A 125 19.09 -2.52 0.52
N SER A 126 19.70 -3.13 -0.49
CA SER A 126 19.18 -3.08 -1.85
C SER A 126 17.87 -3.88 -2.00
N PRO A 127 16.99 -3.52 -2.95
CA PRO A 127 15.81 -4.32 -3.28
C PRO A 127 16.11 -5.80 -3.62
N ILE A 128 17.29 -6.11 -4.15
CA ILE A 128 17.68 -7.51 -4.42
C ILE A 128 17.99 -8.24 -3.11
N GLU A 129 18.74 -7.62 -2.18
CA GLU A 129 19.00 -8.19 -0.85
C GLU A 129 17.70 -8.40 -0.05
N ALA A 130 16.74 -7.48 -0.17
CA ALA A 130 15.44 -7.55 0.48
C ALA A 130 14.45 -8.54 -0.18
N GLY A 131 14.87 -9.31 -1.19
CA GLY A 131 13.98 -10.25 -1.90
C GLY A 131 12.95 -9.60 -2.83
N LEU A 132 13.00 -8.27 -3.00
CA LEU A 132 12.08 -7.47 -3.82
C LEU A 132 12.53 -7.34 -5.29
N GLY A 133 13.43 -8.20 -5.74
CA GLY A 133 14.03 -8.08 -7.07
C GLY A 133 13.02 -8.21 -8.22
N MET A 134 11.83 -8.74 -7.98
CA MET A 134 10.74 -8.77 -8.97
C MET A 134 10.19 -7.37 -9.31
N PHE A 135 10.35 -6.39 -8.41
CA PHE A 135 9.89 -5.01 -8.61
C PHE A 135 10.95 -4.11 -9.29
N VAL A 136 12.14 -4.65 -9.57
CA VAL A 136 13.21 -3.94 -10.27
C VAL A 136 13.12 -4.22 -11.77
N ASP A 137 12.58 -3.26 -12.52
CA ASP A 137 12.49 -3.36 -13.99
C ASP A 137 13.85 -3.04 -14.65
N LEU A 138 14.59 -4.09 -14.99
CA LEU A 138 15.83 -4.02 -15.77
C LEU A 138 15.62 -4.24 -17.27
N ASN A 139 14.43 -4.69 -17.68
CA ASN A 139 14.13 -5.04 -19.06
C ASN A 139 13.99 -3.79 -19.94
N ARG A 140 13.46 -2.70 -19.38
CA ARG A 140 13.35 -1.42 -20.09
C ARG A 140 14.68 -0.67 -20.05
N PRO A 141 15.12 -0.03 -21.15
CA PRO A 141 16.37 0.72 -21.23
C PRO A 141 16.24 2.10 -20.58
N ARG A 142 15.72 2.17 -19.35
CA ARG A 142 15.59 3.40 -18.58
C ARG A 142 16.71 3.50 -17.55
N VAL A 143 17.36 4.66 -17.49
CA VAL A 143 18.32 4.99 -16.44
C VAL A 143 17.55 5.39 -15.17
N PHE A 144 17.92 4.80 -14.04
CA PHE A 144 17.39 5.18 -12.72
C PHE A 144 18.47 5.01 -11.65
N PRO A 145 18.36 5.72 -10.51
CA PRO A 145 19.34 5.64 -9.43
C PRO A 145 19.57 4.20 -8.97
N GLY A 146 20.84 3.79 -8.88
CA GLY A 146 21.22 2.45 -8.42
C GLY A 146 21.20 1.33 -9.48
N ARG A 147 20.76 1.60 -10.72
CA ARG A 147 20.66 0.58 -11.78
C ARG A 147 21.92 -0.29 -11.97
N PRO A 148 23.16 0.25 -12.10
CA PRO A 148 24.34 -0.58 -12.33
C PRO A 148 24.61 -1.60 -11.22
N VAL A 149 24.32 -1.22 -9.96
CA VAL A 149 24.46 -2.11 -8.80
C VAL A 149 23.41 -3.22 -8.86
N LEU A 150 22.17 -2.87 -9.18
CA LEU A 150 21.06 -3.82 -9.26
C LEU A 150 21.22 -4.80 -10.42
N GLU A 151 21.73 -4.36 -11.57
CA GLU A 151 22.09 -5.24 -12.69
C GLU A 151 23.15 -6.27 -12.29
N LYS A 152 24.21 -5.81 -11.61
CA LYS A 152 25.26 -6.69 -11.10
C LYS A 152 24.70 -7.71 -10.10
N GLN A 153 23.88 -7.27 -9.14
CA GLN A 153 23.27 -8.17 -8.14
C GLN A 153 22.30 -9.17 -8.78
N LYS A 154 21.52 -8.77 -9.78
CA LYS A 154 20.61 -9.68 -10.51
C LYS A 154 21.37 -10.74 -11.30
N LYS A 155 22.54 -10.39 -11.85
CA LYS A 155 23.37 -11.30 -12.66
C LYS A 155 24.27 -12.20 -11.83
N SER A 156 24.86 -11.68 -10.77
CA SER A 156 25.92 -12.35 -10.00
C SER A 156 25.53 -12.73 -8.57
N GLY A 157 24.31 -12.42 -8.15
CA GLY A 157 23.85 -12.57 -6.77
C GLY A 157 24.13 -11.32 -5.92
N SER A 158 23.33 -11.14 -4.87
CA SER A 158 23.56 -10.13 -3.82
C SER A 158 24.47 -10.68 -2.72
N PRO A 159 25.20 -9.82 -1.98
CA PRO A 159 26.10 -10.28 -0.91
C PRO A 159 25.35 -10.83 0.31
N ARG A 160 24.06 -10.52 0.44
CA ARG A 160 23.16 -10.97 1.51
C ARG A 160 21.77 -11.22 0.93
N VAL A 161 20.96 -11.98 1.66
CA VAL A 161 19.55 -12.26 1.33
C VAL A 161 18.70 -12.19 2.59
N CYS A 162 17.50 -11.62 2.48
CA CYS A 162 16.48 -11.66 3.52
C CYS A 162 15.82 -13.04 3.55
N ILE A 163 15.77 -13.68 4.72
CA ILE A 163 15.12 -14.98 4.93
C ILE A 163 14.20 -14.92 6.15
N GLY A 164 13.11 -15.69 6.11
CA GLY A 164 12.24 -15.91 7.27
C GLY A 164 12.85 -16.96 8.21
N LEU A 165 12.77 -16.71 9.51
CA LEU A 165 13.13 -17.66 10.56
C LEU A 165 11.87 -18.01 11.36
N ILE A 166 11.71 -19.30 11.68
CA ILE A 166 10.64 -19.80 12.55
C ILE A 166 11.33 -20.36 13.80
N GLY A 167 10.96 -19.84 14.96
CA GLY A 167 11.51 -20.22 16.27
C GLY A 167 10.46 -20.80 17.19
#